data_AF-A0A1H7AKZ7-F1
#
_entry.id   AF-A0A1H7AKZ7-F1
#
_cell.length_a   1.000
_cell.length_b   1.000
_cell.length_c   1.000
_cell.angle_alpha   90.00
_cell.angle_beta   90.00
_cell.angle_gamma   90.00
#
_symmetry.space_group_name_H-M   'P 1'
#
loop_
_entity.id
_entity.type
_entity.pdbx_description
1 polymer ?
#
loop_
_entity_poly.entity_id
_entity_poly.type
_entity_poly.pdbx_seq_one_letter_code
_entity_poly.pdbx_strand_id
1 'polypeptide(L)'
;MRLLAFILLLLCALEAHAREPLTAVFAPKPEFPPDLAEARYAGKVRVRLTVGPSGTVQATRVVESGHPELALAVQRAVVQWRFKSWNAQGSGPNKEEFMVLVLFGARGVEPFSREITVGLNQTLCAYLNHEIKASKRDFPEAPLSDVDVFWYMAEFLASDYVASRVPDENQRNALLVQFKKSIPQVATLCRGKPNSRYADHLPEAIRRLIVNLQIDKAIIDK
;
A
#
# COMPACT_ATOMS: atom_id res chain seq x y z
N MET A 1 43.71 -6.18 -26.01
CA MET A 1 42.67 -5.10 -25.97
C MET A 1 41.26 -5.56 -26.35
N ARG A 2 41.07 -6.64 -27.14
CA ARG A 2 39.72 -7.18 -27.45
C ARG A 2 39.08 -8.03 -26.34
N LEU A 3 39.88 -8.66 -25.46
CA LEU A 3 39.35 -9.46 -24.33
C LEU A 3 38.86 -8.63 -23.13
N LEU A 4 39.37 -7.40 -22.94
CA LEU A 4 38.95 -6.53 -21.84
C LEU A 4 37.57 -5.89 -22.08
N ALA A 5 37.13 -5.79 -23.32
CA ALA A 5 35.80 -5.27 -23.67
C ALA A 5 34.67 -6.30 -23.43
N PHE A 6 34.97 -7.60 -23.46
CA PHE A 6 33.97 -8.65 -23.20
C PHE A 6 33.72 -8.89 -21.70
N ILE A 7 34.72 -8.65 -20.85
CA ILE A 7 34.59 -8.80 -19.39
C ILE A 7 33.81 -7.62 -18.78
N LEU A 8 33.86 -6.44 -19.39
CA LEU A 8 33.07 -5.28 -18.96
C LEU A 8 31.59 -5.34 -19.39
N LEU A 9 31.23 -6.20 -20.34
CA LEU A 9 29.84 -6.42 -20.78
C LEU A 9 29.13 -7.54 -20.01
N LEU A 10 29.86 -8.39 -19.27
CA LEU A 10 29.28 -9.47 -18.48
C LEU A 10 28.90 -9.08 -17.04
N LEU A 11 29.28 -7.87 -16.59
CA LEU A 11 28.97 -7.35 -15.25
C LEU A 11 27.62 -6.61 -15.15
N CYS A 12 26.86 -6.51 -16.25
CA CYS A 12 25.60 -5.75 -16.30
C CYS A 12 24.31 -6.60 -16.29
N ALA A 13 24.38 -7.91 -15.99
CA ALA A 13 23.19 -8.78 -16.03
C ALA A 13 22.78 -9.39 -14.68
N LEU A 14 23.34 -8.92 -13.56
CA LEU A 14 22.73 -9.16 -12.26
C LEU A 14 21.79 -7.99 -11.92
N GLU A 15 20.86 -7.71 -12.83
CA GLU A 15 19.57 -7.16 -12.41
C GLU A 15 19.02 -8.19 -11.43
N ALA A 16 19.19 -7.94 -10.13
CA ALA A 16 18.49 -8.67 -9.09
C ALA A 16 17.03 -8.64 -9.52
N HIS A 17 16.49 -9.78 -9.93
CA HIS A 17 15.13 -9.87 -10.45
C HIS A 17 14.20 -9.61 -9.26
N ALA A 18 13.92 -8.33 -8.99
CA ALA A 18 12.92 -7.95 -8.04
C ALA A 18 11.61 -8.55 -8.55
N ARG A 19 11.07 -9.48 -7.78
CA ARG A 19 9.82 -10.15 -8.13
C ARG A 19 8.73 -9.09 -8.29
N GLU A 20 7.92 -9.22 -9.34
CA GLU A 20 6.82 -8.30 -9.59
C GLU A 20 5.90 -8.16 -8.36
N PRO A 21 5.33 -6.97 -8.13
CA PRO A 21 4.35 -6.78 -7.07
C PRO A 21 3.11 -7.66 -7.33
N LEU A 22 2.48 -8.14 -6.25
CA LEU A 22 1.18 -8.77 -6.36
C LEU A 22 0.21 -7.83 -7.04
N THR A 23 -0.53 -8.37 -8.01
CA THR A 23 -1.53 -7.63 -8.77
C THR A 23 -2.89 -8.27 -8.55
N ALA A 24 -3.82 -7.50 -8.00
CA ALA A 24 -5.21 -7.91 -7.87
C ALA A 24 -5.85 -7.96 -9.27
N VAL A 25 -6.56 -9.06 -9.55
CA VAL A 25 -7.33 -9.26 -10.80
C VAL A 25 -8.83 -9.16 -10.56
N PHE A 26 -9.27 -9.36 -9.31
CA PHE A 26 -10.62 -9.12 -8.87
C PHE A 26 -10.56 -8.69 -7.41
N ALA A 27 -10.99 -7.47 -7.11
CA ALA A 27 -10.92 -6.93 -5.75
C ALA A 27 -12.06 -5.91 -5.54
N PRO A 28 -13.29 -6.39 -5.28
CA PRO A 28 -14.41 -5.50 -5.01
C PRO A 28 -14.11 -4.62 -3.78
N LYS A 29 -14.52 -3.34 -3.85
CA LYS A 29 -14.51 -2.45 -2.70
C LYS A 29 -15.42 -3.01 -1.60
N PRO A 30 -15.09 -2.82 -0.31
CA PRO A 30 -16.05 -3.05 0.74
C PRO A 30 -17.23 -2.09 0.61
N GLU A 31 -18.38 -2.54 1.07
CA GLU A 31 -19.57 -1.70 1.17
C GLU A 31 -19.44 -0.78 2.39
N PHE A 32 -19.87 0.48 2.26
CA PHE A 32 -19.98 1.36 3.43
C PHE A 32 -21.23 0.94 4.21
N PRO A 33 -21.13 0.53 5.50
CA PRO A 33 -22.31 0.30 6.32
C PRO A 33 -23.29 1.49 6.26
N PRO A 34 -24.57 1.28 5.90
CA PRO A 34 -25.54 2.36 5.70
C PRO A 34 -25.66 3.30 6.90
N ASP A 35 -25.80 2.76 8.11
CA ASP A 35 -25.97 3.54 9.34
C ASP A 35 -24.77 4.47 9.59
N LEU A 36 -23.55 3.99 9.34
CA LEU A 36 -22.33 4.78 9.45
C LEU A 36 -22.22 5.82 8.33
N ALA A 37 -22.66 5.48 7.11
CA ALA A 37 -22.67 6.41 6.00
C ALA A 37 -23.67 7.56 6.22
N GLU A 38 -24.86 7.25 6.77
CA GLU A 38 -25.89 8.21 7.17
C GLU A 38 -25.42 9.09 8.32
N ALA A 39 -24.78 8.49 9.33
CA ALA A 39 -24.17 9.20 10.45
C ALA A 39 -22.88 9.97 10.08
N ARG A 40 -22.43 9.86 8.82
CA ARG A 40 -21.17 10.48 8.33
C ARG A 40 -19.96 10.07 9.17
N TYR A 41 -19.93 8.82 9.61
CA TYR A 41 -18.82 8.27 10.38
C TYR A 41 -17.66 7.90 9.45
N ALA A 42 -16.60 8.72 9.45
CA ALA A 42 -15.36 8.37 8.77
C ALA A 42 -14.54 7.39 9.62
N GLY A 43 -13.76 6.54 8.97
CA GLY A 43 -12.91 5.61 9.70
C GLY A 43 -11.90 4.92 8.81
N LYS A 44 -10.95 4.24 9.44
CA LYS A 44 -9.96 3.41 8.77
C LYS A 44 -10.03 1.99 9.30
N VAL A 45 -9.62 1.05 8.45
CA VAL A 45 -9.43 -0.35 8.80
C VAL A 45 -8.10 -0.79 8.21
N ARG A 46 -7.28 -1.46 9.02
CA ARG A 46 -6.09 -2.16 8.54
C ARG A 46 -6.33 -3.65 8.64
N VAL A 47 -6.23 -4.33 7.50
CA VAL A 47 -6.40 -5.77 7.41
C VAL A 47 -5.14 -6.40 6.84
N ARG A 48 -4.71 -7.48 7.47
CA ARG A 48 -3.65 -8.35 7.00
C ARG A 48 -4.27 -9.42 6.10
N LEU A 49 -3.72 -9.62 4.93
CA LEU A 49 -4.11 -10.67 3.99
C LEU A 49 -2.99 -11.68 3.84
N THR A 50 -3.35 -12.97 3.77
CA THR A 50 -2.47 -14.04 3.32
C THR A 50 -3.00 -14.57 2.00
N VAL A 51 -2.19 -14.52 0.95
CA VAL A 51 -2.55 -14.96 -0.41
C VAL A 51 -1.70 -16.16 -0.79
N GLY A 52 -2.35 -17.22 -1.28
CA GLY A 52 -1.68 -18.43 -1.76
C GLY A 52 -1.31 -18.37 -3.25
N PRO A 53 -0.54 -19.34 -3.77
CA PRO A 53 0.02 -19.29 -5.13
C PRO A 53 -1.03 -19.35 -6.25
N SER A 54 -2.21 -19.88 -5.94
CA SER A 54 -3.38 -19.83 -6.84
C SER A 54 -3.97 -18.43 -7.01
N GLY A 55 -3.47 -17.44 -6.25
CA GLY A 55 -3.99 -16.07 -6.24
C GLY A 55 -5.22 -15.88 -5.33
N THR A 56 -5.60 -16.89 -4.55
CA THR A 56 -6.74 -16.81 -3.62
C THR A 56 -6.31 -16.29 -2.26
N VAL A 57 -7.17 -15.48 -1.63
CA VAL A 57 -7.00 -15.10 -0.22
C VAL A 57 -7.30 -16.31 0.65
N GLN A 58 -6.30 -16.73 1.44
CA GLN A 58 -6.36 -17.91 2.31
C GLN A 58 -6.70 -17.55 3.76
N ALA A 59 -6.27 -16.37 4.21
CA ALA A 59 -6.55 -15.88 5.55
C ALA A 59 -6.63 -14.35 5.57
N THR A 60 -7.41 -13.83 6.52
CA THR A 60 -7.58 -12.40 6.74
C THR A 60 -7.60 -12.11 8.23
N ARG A 61 -6.92 -11.06 8.68
CA ARG A 61 -6.95 -10.61 10.07
C ARG A 61 -7.03 -9.09 10.16
N VAL A 62 -8.07 -8.56 10.78
CA VAL A 62 -8.14 -7.13 11.09
C VAL A 62 -7.16 -6.83 12.22
N VAL A 63 -6.29 -5.85 11.99
CA VAL A 63 -5.24 -5.42 12.93
C VAL A 63 -5.63 -4.09 13.60
N GLU A 64 -6.35 -3.25 12.88
CA GLU A 64 -6.82 -1.94 13.36
C GLU A 64 -8.19 -1.66 12.75
N SER A 65 -9.12 -1.10 13.53
CA SER A 65 -10.39 -0.61 13.00
C SER A 65 -10.94 0.52 13.85
N GLY A 66 -11.44 1.57 13.19
CA GLY A 66 -12.19 2.63 13.83
C GLY A 66 -13.61 2.23 14.24
N HIS A 67 -14.17 1.13 13.71
CA HIS A 67 -15.51 0.66 14.08
C HIS A 67 -15.71 -0.84 13.76
N PRO A 68 -16.44 -1.61 14.58
CA PRO A 68 -16.69 -3.04 14.31
C PRO A 68 -17.37 -3.30 12.96
N GLU A 69 -18.34 -2.49 12.56
CA GLU A 69 -19.03 -2.68 11.28
C GLU A 69 -18.14 -2.38 10.06
N LEU A 70 -17.23 -1.41 10.16
CA LEU A 70 -16.22 -1.18 9.12
C LEU A 70 -15.29 -2.39 9.00
N ALA A 71 -14.88 -2.98 10.12
CA ALA A 71 -14.06 -4.19 10.13
C ALA A 71 -14.79 -5.37 9.44
N LEU A 72 -16.08 -5.56 9.72
CA LEU A 72 -16.91 -6.59 9.09
C LEU A 72 -17.07 -6.34 7.59
N ALA A 73 -17.34 -5.10 7.18
CA ALA A 73 -17.46 -4.74 5.77
C ALA A 73 -16.17 -5.03 4.99
N VAL A 74 -15.01 -4.66 5.56
CA VAL A 74 -13.71 -4.98 4.97
C VAL A 74 -13.49 -6.47 4.86
N GLN A 75 -13.71 -7.23 5.94
CA GLN A 75 -13.54 -8.69 5.93
C GLN A 75 -14.38 -9.35 4.84
N ARG A 76 -15.66 -8.98 4.70
CA ARG A 76 -16.56 -9.53 3.66
C ARG A 76 -16.06 -9.28 2.25
N ALA A 77 -15.42 -8.14 1.99
CA ALA A 77 -14.89 -7.82 0.67
C ALA A 77 -13.57 -8.53 0.39
N VAL A 78 -12.62 -8.46 1.32
CA VAL A 78 -11.25 -8.94 1.05
C VAL A 78 -11.16 -10.46 0.89
N VAL A 79 -12.06 -11.25 1.50
CA VAL A 79 -12.11 -12.71 1.28
C VAL A 79 -12.48 -13.07 -0.16
N GLN A 80 -13.13 -12.16 -0.88
CA GLN A 80 -13.51 -12.37 -2.28
C GLN A 80 -12.37 -12.03 -3.25
N TRP A 81 -11.32 -11.36 -2.78
CA TRP A 81 -10.26 -10.88 -3.65
C TRP A 81 -9.49 -12.04 -4.32
N ARG A 82 -9.02 -11.77 -5.53
CA ARG A 82 -8.19 -12.65 -6.35
C ARG A 82 -7.02 -11.87 -6.91
N PHE A 83 -5.87 -12.53 -6.95
CA PHE A 83 -4.60 -12.03 -7.45
C PHE A 83 -4.12 -12.88 -8.63
N LYS A 84 -3.22 -12.33 -9.44
CA LYS A 84 -2.51 -13.10 -10.46
C LYS A 84 -1.79 -14.28 -9.79
N SER A 85 -2.04 -15.51 -10.25
CA SER A 85 -1.39 -16.71 -9.73
C SER A 85 0.11 -16.71 -10.03
N TRP A 86 0.89 -17.43 -9.24
CA TRP A 86 2.32 -17.62 -9.46
C TRP A 86 2.76 -19.06 -9.20
N ASN A 87 3.90 -19.44 -9.77
CA ASN A 87 4.48 -20.76 -9.54
C ASN A 87 5.22 -20.79 -8.19
N ALA A 88 4.74 -21.60 -7.24
CA ALA A 88 5.40 -21.83 -5.96
C ALA A 88 6.45 -22.95 -5.99
N GLN A 89 6.46 -23.80 -7.03
CA GLN A 89 7.44 -24.88 -7.19
C GLN A 89 8.78 -24.37 -7.75
N GLY A 90 8.85 -23.09 -8.12
CA GLY A 90 10.08 -22.39 -8.49
C GLY A 90 10.61 -21.51 -7.35
N SER A 91 11.09 -20.30 -7.68
CA SER A 91 11.60 -19.32 -6.71
C SER A 91 10.51 -18.52 -5.98
N GLY A 92 9.24 -18.93 -6.07
CA GLY A 92 8.12 -18.20 -5.50
C GLY A 92 7.76 -18.63 -4.07
N PRO A 93 7.30 -17.72 -3.21
CA PRO A 93 6.89 -18.09 -1.88
C PRO A 93 5.59 -18.90 -1.93
N ASN A 94 5.43 -19.83 -0.97
CA ASN A 94 4.20 -20.62 -0.82
C ASN A 94 2.98 -19.79 -0.38
N LYS A 95 3.22 -18.58 0.11
CA LYS A 95 2.20 -17.58 0.47
C LYS A 95 2.83 -16.19 0.52
N GLU A 96 2.04 -15.17 0.33
CA GLU A 96 2.43 -13.76 0.49
C GLU A 96 1.54 -13.14 1.57
N GLU A 97 2.13 -12.42 2.52
CA GLU A 97 1.40 -11.73 3.58
C GLU A 97 1.66 -10.23 3.53
N PHE A 98 0.60 -9.41 3.47
CA PHE A 98 0.75 -7.96 3.42
C PHE A 98 -0.43 -7.24 4.09
N MET A 99 -0.17 -5.98 4.47
CA MET A 99 -1.15 -5.09 5.08
C MET A 99 -1.88 -4.27 4.01
N VAL A 100 -3.20 -4.15 4.16
CA VAL A 100 -4.05 -3.29 3.35
C VAL A 100 -4.70 -2.26 4.25
N LEU A 101 -4.57 -0.99 3.87
CA LEU A 101 -5.29 0.13 4.47
C LEU A 101 -6.60 0.34 3.71
N VAL A 102 -7.73 0.38 4.40
CA VAL A 102 -9.01 0.81 3.84
C VAL A 102 -9.47 2.04 4.58
N LEU A 103 -9.79 3.10 3.83
CA LEU A 103 -10.28 4.37 4.36
C LEU A 103 -11.72 4.56 3.92
N PHE A 104 -12.61 4.76 4.89
CA PHE A 104 -14.00 5.15 4.71
C PHE A 104 -14.10 6.66 4.94
N GLY A 105 -14.27 7.43 3.86
CA GLY A 105 -14.43 8.89 3.95
C GLY A 105 -15.89 9.29 4.17
N ALA A 106 -16.15 10.32 4.99
CA ALA A 106 -17.50 10.79 5.26
C ALA A 106 -17.90 12.01 4.42
N ARG A 107 -19.14 12.04 3.94
CA ARG A 107 -19.70 13.21 3.26
C ARG A 107 -19.84 14.38 4.25
N GLY A 108 -18.95 15.37 4.15
CA GLY A 108 -19.15 16.70 4.75
C GLY A 108 -18.59 16.91 6.16
N VAL A 109 -17.51 16.23 6.55
CA VAL A 109 -16.80 16.45 7.83
C VAL A 109 -15.28 16.74 7.63
N GLU A 110 -14.91 17.41 6.53
CA GLU A 110 -13.52 17.67 6.03
C GLU A 110 -12.86 16.52 5.21
N PRO A 111 -11.88 16.77 4.31
CA PRO A 111 -12.08 16.76 2.86
C PRO A 111 -11.47 15.55 2.12
N PHE A 112 -11.33 14.38 2.75
CA PHE A 112 -10.39 13.38 2.22
C PHE A 112 -10.92 12.55 1.06
N SER A 113 -12.21 12.16 1.06
CA SER A 113 -12.86 11.44 -0.05
C SER A 113 -14.34 11.25 0.27
N ARG A 114 -15.22 11.24 -0.75
CA ARG A 114 -16.61 10.73 -0.61
C ARG A 114 -16.69 9.22 -0.82
N GLU A 115 -15.56 8.60 -1.12
CA GLU A 115 -15.45 7.22 -1.56
C GLU A 115 -14.58 6.41 -0.59
N ILE A 116 -14.69 5.09 -0.72
CA ILE A 116 -13.81 4.16 -0.04
C ILE A 116 -12.49 4.08 -0.81
N THR A 117 -11.39 4.34 -0.11
CA THR A 117 -10.04 4.24 -0.65
C THR A 117 -9.38 2.97 -0.13
N VAL A 118 -8.76 2.21 -1.02
CA VAL A 118 -8.22 0.88 -0.70
C VAL A 118 -6.75 0.79 -1.12
N GLY A 119 -5.88 0.63 -0.14
CA GLY A 119 -4.43 0.52 -0.32
C GLY A 119 -3.70 1.85 -0.20
N LEU A 120 -2.45 1.78 0.27
CA LEU A 120 -1.55 2.94 0.37
C LEU A 120 -1.28 3.59 -1.00
N ASN A 121 -1.36 2.84 -2.10
CA ASN A 121 -1.22 3.35 -3.46
C ASN A 121 -2.41 4.22 -3.92
N GLN A 122 -3.58 4.05 -3.32
CA GLN A 122 -4.78 4.80 -3.66
C GLN A 122 -5.03 5.97 -2.67
N THR A 123 -4.39 5.98 -1.51
CA THR A 123 -4.54 7.03 -0.49
C THR A 123 -4.33 8.42 -1.10
N LEU A 124 -5.35 9.28 -0.97
CA LEU A 124 -5.30 10.65 -1.46
C LEU A 124 -4.42 11.53 -0.57
N CYS A 125 -3.71 12.47 -1.17
CA CYS A 125 -2.94 13.48 -0.45
C CYS A 125 -3.81 14.30 0.51
N ALA A 126 -5.10 14.52 0.20
CA ALA A 126 -6.05 15.17 1.10
C ALA A 126 -6.17 14.45 2.46
N TYR A 127 -6.11 13.12 2.47
CA TYR A 127 -6.13 12.32 3.70
C TYR A 127 -4.83 12.49 4.49
N LEU A 128 -3.67 12.37 3.82
CA LEU A 128 -2.37 12.61 4.46
C LEU A 128 -2.27 14.02 5.05
N ASN A 129 -2.73 15.05 4.31
CA ASN A 129 -2.72 16.43 4.78
C ASN A 129 -3.57 16.61 6.05
N HIS A 130 -4.70 15.91 6.14
CA HIS A 130 -5.53 15.90 7.35
C HIS A 130 -4.82 15.25 8.53
N GLU A 131 -4.19 14.08 8.33
CA GLU A 131 -3.43 13.42 9.40
C GLU A 131 -2.25 14.27 9.89
N ILE A 132 -1.53 14.92 8.97
CA ILE A 132 -0.45 15.85 9.33
C ILE A 132 -1.00 17.04 10.13
N LYS A 133 -2.13 17.63 9.71
CA LYS A 133 -2.77 18.74 10.42
C LYS A 133 -3.19 18.33 11.84
N ALA A 134 -3.80 17.15 11.99
CA ALA A 134 -4.20 16.61 13.28
C ALA A 134 -2.97 16.32 14.17
N SER A 135 -1.96 15.62 13.64
CA SER A 135 -0.72 15.33 14.34
C SER A 135 0.00 16.60 14.81
N LYS A 136 0.11 17.64 13.97
CA LYS A 136 0.75 18.90 14.37
C LYS A 136 -0.06 19.75 15.35
N ARG A 137 -1.37 19.61 15.37
CA ARG A 137 -2.22 20.23 16.39
C ARG A 137 -2.04 19.55 17.74
N ASP A 138 -2.04 18.22 17.75
CA ASP A 138 -2.07 17.44 18.99
C ASP A 138 -0.64 17.20 19.55
N PHE A 139 0.36 17.13 18.67
CA PHE A 139 1.78 16.88 18.97
C PHE A 139 2.72 17.72 18.07
N PRO A 140 2.89 19.03 18.33
CA PRO A 140 3.64 19.93 17.44
C PRO A 140 5.08 19.49 17.12
N GLU A 141 5.77 18.93 18.12
CA GLU A 141 7.17 18.48 18.02
C GLU A 141 7.32 17.04 17.50
N ALA A 142 6.23 16.28 17.34
CA ALA A 142 6.31 14.92 16.82
C ALA A 142 6.84 14.91 15.38
N PRO A 143 7.73 13.96 15.02
CA PRO A 143 8.23 13.84 13.66
C PRO A 143 7.12 13.39 12.71
N LEU A 144 7.23 13.78 11.43
CA LEU A 144 6.26 13.37 10.42
C LEU A 144 6.22 11.85 10.20
N SER A 145 7.27 11.11 10.58
CA SER A 145 7.28 9.65 10.51
C SER A 145 6.21 8.98 11.38
N ASP A 146 5.69 9.69 12.37
CA ASP A 146 4.72 9.15 13.33
C ASP A 146 3.28 9.36 12.83
N VAL A 147 3.09 10.10 11.73
CA VAL A 147 1.80 10.18 11.04
C VAL A 147 1.50 8.83 10.39
N ASP A 148 0.30 8.33 10.64
CA ASP A 148 -0.16 6.98 10.29
C ASP A 148 0.18 6.55 8.86
N VAL A 149 -0.16 7.34 7.81
CA VAL A 149 0.19 6.95 6.43
C VAL A 149 1.69 6.76 6.22
N PHE A 150 2.54 7.58 6.86
CA PHE A 150 3.99 7.40 6.78
C PHE A 150 4.46 6.20 7.60
N TRP A 151 3.91 6.01 8.80
CA TRP A 151 4.19 4.85 9.65
C TRP A 151 3.84 3.53 8.94
N TYR A 152 2.65 3.46 8.33
CA TYR A 152 2.17 2.28 7.60
C TYR A 152 3.04 1.94 6.39
N MET A 153 3.59 2.96 5.70
CA MET A 153 4.53 2.73 4.62
C MET A 153 5.88 2.21 5.13
N ALA A 154 6.39 2.73 6.25
CA ALA A 154 7.59 2.19 6.88
C ALA A 154 7.39 0.72 7.31
N GLU A 155 6.23 0.39 7.88
CA GLU A 155 5.86 -0.99 8.23
C GLU A 155 5.78 -1.89 6.99
N PHE A 156 5.17 -1.40 5.90
CA PHE A 156 5.15 -2.12 4.63
C PHE A 156 6.56 -2.40 4.10
N LEU A 157 7.45 -1.41 4.10
CA LEU A 157 8.83 -1.57 3.64
C LEU A 157 9.65 -2.55 4.50
N ALA A 158 9.29 -2.69 5.77
CA ALA A 158 9.90 -3.64 6.70
C ALA A 158 9.26 -5.05 6.69
N SER A 159 8.26 -5.29 5.83
CA SER A 159 7.49 -6.54 5.82
C SER A 159 8.16 -7.70 5.08
N ASP A 160 7.75 -8.92 5.40
CA ASP A 160 8.15 -10.14 4.68
C ASP A 160 7.79 -10.09 3.19
N TYR A 161 6.71 -9.40 2.83
CA TYR A 161 6.32 -9.17 1.44
C TYR A 161 7.36 -8.37 0.65
N VAL A 162 8.00 -7.40 1.28
CA VAL A 162 9.11 -6.65 0.66
C VAL A 162 10.40 -7.48 0.72
N ALA A 163 10.62 -8.24 1.80
CA ALA A 163 11.74 -9.18 1.89
C ALA A 163 11.75 -10.23 0.77
N SER A 164 10.58 -10.74 0.37
CA SER A 164 10.47 -11.70 -0.74
C SER A 164 10.76 -11.09 -2.13
N ARG A 165 10.73 -9.76 -2.25
CA ARG A 165 10.97 -9.01 -3.50
C ARG A 165 12.34 -8.39 -3.59
N VAL A 166 12.90 -8.02 -2.45
CA VAL A 166 14.23 -7.43 -2.32
C VAL A 166 15.00 -8.30 -1.32
N PRO A 167 15.56 -9.45 -1.74
CA PRO A 167 16.21 -10.39 -0.81
C PRO A 167 17.47 -9.83 -0.15
N ASP A 168 18.13 -8.87 -0.80
CA ASP A 168 19.30 -8.19 -0.24
C ASP A 168 18.91 -7.22 0.89
N GLU A 169 19.45 -7.45 2.08
CA GLU A 169 19.12 -6.66 3.28
C GLU A 169 19.61 -5.21 3.20
N ASN A 170 20.78 -4.98 2.59
CA ASN A 170 21.32 -3.63 2.45
C ASN A 170 20.44 -2.78 1.52
N GLN A 171 19.95 -3.36 0.43
CA GLN A 171 18.98 -2.73 -0.47
C GLN A 171 17.65 -2.43 0.25
N ARG A 172 17.14 -3.35 1.08
CA ARG A 172 15.93 -3.08 1.89
C ARG A 172 16.14 -1.94 2.88
N ASN A 173 17.24 -1.95 3.60
CA ASN A 173 17.58 -0.89 4.54
C ASN A 173 17.74 0.46 3.82
N ALA A 174 18.32 0.46 2.62
CA ALA A 174 18.41 1.64 1.77
C ALA A 174 17.03 2.18 1.35
N LEU A 175 16.06 1.32 1.04
CA LEU A 175 14.68 1.73 0.74
C LEU A 175 14.02 2.41 1.93
N LEU A 176 14.16 1.86 3.15
CA LEU A 176 13.60 2.46 4.36
C LEU A 176 14.26 3.82 4.69
N VAL A 177 15.58 3.92 4.52
CA VAL A 177 16.31 5.19 4.69
C VAL A 177 15.88 6.22 3.64
N GLN A 178 15.77 5.82 2.38
CA GLN A 178 15.31 6.69 1.30
C GLN A 178 13.89 7.19 1.56
N PHE A 179 12.99 6.29 2.00
CA PHE A 179 11.64 6.64 2.39
C PHE A 179 11.63 7.71 3.48
N LYS A 180 12.29 7.45 4.62
CA LYS A 180 12.35 8.38 5.76
C LYS A 180 12.88 9.75 5.36
N LYS A 181 13.93 9.80 4.53
CA LYS A 181 14.50 11.06 4.01
C LYS A 181 13.54 11.80 3.08
N SER A 182 12.68 11.09 2.35
CA SER A 182 11.71 11.69 1.41
C SER A 182 10.47 12.28 2.08
N ILE A 183 10.16 11.89 3.34
CA ILE A 183 8.92 12.27 4.04
C ILE A 183 8.61 13.78 3.98
N PRO A 184 9.56 14.71 4.29
CA PRO A 184 9.27 16.15 4.24
C PRO A 184 8.90 16.64 2.82
N GLN A 185 9.57 16.11 1.79
CA GLN A 185 9.28 16.45 0.40
C GLN A 185 7.92 15.93 -0.03
N VAL A 186 7.59 14.68 0.31
CA VAL A 186 6.28 14.07 0.03
C VAL A 186 5.16 14.87 0.68
N ALA A 187 5.31 15.24 1.95
CA ALA A 187 4.35 16.07 2.67
C ALA A 187 4.14 17.45 1.98
N THR A 188 5.23 18.05 1.49
CA THR A 188 5.18 19.33 0.77
C THR A 188 4.44 19.19 -0.56
N LEU A 189 4.74 18.15 -1.34
CA LEU A 189 4.08 17.90 -2.63
C LEU A 189 2.59 17.58 -2.46
N CYS A 190 2.23 16.76 -1.47
CA CYS A 190 0.84 16.43 -1.18
C CYS A 190 0.02 17.65 -0.73
N ARG A 191 0.62 18.58 0.01
CA ARG A 191 -0.04 19.83 0.42
C ARG A 191 -0.52 20.64 -0.79
N GLY A 192 0.28 20.70 -1.85
CA GLY A 192 -0.07 21.42 -3.08
C GLY A 192 -1.00 20.66 -4.02
N LYS A 193 -1.22 19.36 -3.83
CA LYS A 193 -1.97 18.48 -4.75
C LYS A 193 -2.91 17.53 -4.00
N PRO A 194 -3.92 18.03 -3.27
CA PRO A 194 -4.78 17.20 -2.40
C PRO A 194 -5.51 16.05 -3.12
N ASN A 195 -5.85 16.22 -4.40
CA ASN A 195 -6.55 15.20 -5.19
C ASN A 195 -5.62 14.17 -5.84
N SER A 196 -4.30 14.34 -5.74
CA SER A 196 -3.33 13.34 -6.21
C SER A 196 -3.14 12.23 -5.17
N ARG A 197 -2.50 11.12 -5.58
CA ARG A 197 -2.26 10.00 -4.67
C ARG A 197 -0.94 10.21 -3.95
N TYR A 198 -0.91 9.88 -2.67
CA TYR A 198 0.30 9.87 -1.85
C TYR A 198 1.43 9.08 -2.52
N ALA A 199 1.12 7.91 -3.08
CA ALA A 199 2.11 7.06 -3.72
C ALA A 199 2.70 7.63 -5.02
N ASP A 200 2.06 8.61 -5.66
CA ASP A 200 2.61 9.28 -6.85
C ASP A 200 3.81 10.17 -6.51
N HIS A 201 3.94 10.57 -5.23
CA HIS A 201 5.03 11.42 -4.75
C HIS A 201 6.16 10.63 -4.08
N LEU A 202 6.02 9.30 -3.96
CA LEU A 202 7.05 8.45 -3.39
C LEU A 202 8.21 8.22 -4.36
N PRO A 203 9.43 7.98 -3.85
CA PRO A 203 10.54 7.53 -4.67
C PRO A 203 10.15 6.30 -5.51
N GLU A 204 10.58 6.28 -6.76
CA GLU A 204 10.16 5.25 -7.72
C GLU A 204 10.48 3.82 -7.26
N ALA A 205 11.65 3.63 -6.65
CA ALA A 205 12.08 2.34 -6.11
C ALA A 205 11.09 1.78 -5.06
N ILE A 206 10.46 2.66 -4.28
CA ILE A 206 9.43 2.28 -3.29
C ILE A 206 8.09 2.04 -4.00
N ARG A 207 7.69 2.93 -4.91
CA ARG A 207 6.40 2.85 -5.63
C ARG A 207 6.25 1.54 -6.40
N ARG A 208 7.32 1.02 -7.00
CA ARG A 208 7.34 -0.25 -7.76
C ARG A 208 7.11 -1.51 -6.89
N LEU A 209 7.25 -1.41 -5.56
CA LEU A 209 7.04 -2.54 -4.66
C LEU A 209 5.59 -2.67 -4.18
N ILE A 210 4.82 -1.58 -4.17
CA ILE A 210 3.49 -1.54 -3.59
C ILE A 210 2.56 -2.50 -4.35
N VAL A 211 1.76 -3.26 -3.59
CA VAL A 211 0.73 -4.15 -4.15
C VAL A 211 -0.18 -3.37 -5.09
N ASN A 212 -0.36 -3.89 -6.31
CA ASN A 212 -1.19 -3.27 -7.32
C ASN A 212 -2.65 -3.68 -7.11
N LEU A 213 -3.36 -2.90 -6.31
CA LEU A 213 -4.80 -3.03 -6.08
C LEU A 213 -5.55 -2.26 -7.18
N GLN A 214 -5.89 -2.96 -8.28
CA GLN A 214 -6.78 -2.44 -9.32
C GLN A 214 -8.23 -2.52 -8.86
N ILE A 215 -8.59 -1.60 -7.99
CA ILE A 215 -9.94 -1.47 -7.48
C ILE A 215 -10.71 -0.59 -8.49
N ASP A 216 -11.83 -1.09 -9.02
CA ASP A 216 -12.72 -0.42 -9.99
C ASP A 216 -12.34 -0.43 -11.48
N LYS A 217 -11.34 -1.22 -11.90
CA LYS A 217 -11.40 -1.70 -13.29
C LYS A 217 -12.44 -2.81 -13.32
N ALA A 218 -13.70 -2.40 -13.51
CA ALA A 218 -14.63 -3.27 -14.22
C ALA A 218 -13.85 -3.82 -15.42
N ILE A 219 -13.81 -5.14 -15.55
CA ILE A 219 -13.47 -5.77 -16.81
C ILE A 219 -14.54 -5.28 -17.78
N ILE A 220 -14.31 -4.11 -18.38
CA ILE A 220 -14.92 -3.77 -19.65
C ILE A 220 -14.12 -4.60 -20.64
N ASP A 221 -14.49 -5.86 -20.76
CA ASP A 221 -14.33 -6.56 -22.02
C ASP A 221 -15.51 -7.50 -22.22
N LYS A 222 -16.00 -7.40 -23.44
CA LYS A 222 -17.16 -8.07 -24.04
C LYS A 222 -16.93 -9.56 -24.23
#